data_AF-A0A969LHQ2-F1
#
_entry.id   AF-A0A969LHQ2-F1
#
_cell.length_a   1.000
_cell.length_b   1.000
_cell.length_c   1.000
_cell.angle_alpha   90.00
_cell.angle_beta   90.00
_cell.angle_gamma   90.00
#
_symmetry.space_group_name_H-M   'P 1'
#
loop_
_entity.id
_entity.type
_entity.pdbx_description
1 polymer ?
#
loop_
_entity_poly.entity_id
_entity_poly.type
_entity_poly.pdbx_seq_one_letter_code
_entity_poly.pdbx_strand_id
1 'polypeptide(L)'
;VRSAGGAVREAQRWTAAGSTARSSPNPFGHWNTETITFGAEPVSGDGPATYRAAIARIQGMLVGGAFPLIAPTEVSRSAAPCKQVVLKGDDIDLTKFAFIQTNPADAGRYVNTGSVFTTDVELGKNFGTYAARSRGRASSA
;
A
#
# COMPACT_ATOMS: atom_id res chain seq x y z
N VAL A 1 -29.86 18.92 8.41
CA VAL A 1 -29.19 18.13 7.35
C VAL A 1 -28.22 19.04 6.60
N ARG A 2 -26.97 19.15 7.05
CA ARG A 2 -25.90 19.76 6.24
C ARG A 2 -25.32 18.63 5.38
N SER A 3 -25.36 18.82 4.07
CA SER A 3 -25.08 17.80 3.06
C SER A 3 -23.67 17.23 3.20
N ALA A 4 -23.57 15.90 3.19
CA ALA A 4 -22.32 15.14 3.10
C ALA A 4 -21.42 15.55 1.90
N GLY A 5 -21.95 16.27 0.91
CA GLY A 5 -21.19 16.78 -0.23
C GLY A 5 -20.18 17.90 0.08
N GLY A 6 -20.26 18.56 1.24
CA GLY A 6 -19.31 19.61 1.64
C GLY A 6 -17.96 19.02 2.11
N ALA A 7 -18.01 18.00 2.95
CA ALA A 7 -16.82 17.35 3.50
C ALA A 7 -15.98 16.63 2.42
N VAL A 8 -16.62 16.07 1.40
CA VAL A 8 -15.93 15.41 0.28
C VAL A 8 -15.16 16.41 -0.59
N ARG A 9 -15.71 17.60 -0.82
CA ARG A 9 -15.04 18.68 -1.58
C ARG A 9 -13.88 19.30 -0.79
N GLU A 10 -13.99 19.36 0.53
CA GLU A 10 -12.93 19.86 1.40
C GLU A 10 -11.76 18.88 1.48
N ALA A 11 -12.01 17.57 1.57
CA ALA A 11 -10.99 16.52 1.53
C ALA A 11 -10.14 16.54 0.25
N GLN A 12 -10.75 16.88 -0.90
CA GLN A 12 -10.02 17.02 -2.18
C GLN A 12 -9.08 18.25 -2.22
N ARG A 13 -9.24 19.24 -1.33
CA ARG A 13 -8.35 20.40 -1.25
C ARG A 13 -7.01 20.08 -0.56
N TRP A 14 -6.90 18.91 0.09
CA TRP A 14 -5.72 18.46 0.84
C TRP A 14 -4.84 17.46 0.08
N THR A 15 -5.14 17.17 -1.19
CA THR A 15 -4.18 16.48 -2.06
C THR A 15 -3.02 17.42 -2.32
N ALA A 16 -1.80 16.98 -1.98
CA ALA A 16 -0.53 17.68 -2.10
C ALA A 16 -0.49 18.69 -3.27
N ALA A 17 -0.82 19.95 -2.99
CA ALA A 17 -0.63 21.02 -3.96
C ALA A 17 0.86 21.06 -4.33
N GLY A 18 1.19 20.66 -5.56
CA GLY A 18 2.56 20.66 -6.09
C GLY A 18 3.30 19.32 -6.15
N SER A 19 2.69 18.18 -5.79
CA SER A 19 3.32 16.86 -6.03
C SER A 19 3.11 16.40 -7.48
N THR A 20 4.17 15.91 -8.13
CA THR A 20 4.06 15.20 -9.43
C THR A 20 3.79 13.70 -9.26
N ALA A 21 3.88 13.18 -8.03
CA ALA A 21 3.56 11.79 -7.73
C ALA A 21 2.04 11.60 -7.69
N ARG A 22 1.55 10.52 -8.31
CA ARG A 22 0.12 10.17 -8.28
C ARG A 22 -0.20 9.34 -7.04
N SER A 23 -1.36 9.59 -6.43
CA SER A 23 -1.95 8.73 -5.41
C SER A 23 -2.94 7.76 -6.05
N SER A 24 -3.00 6.53 -5.56
CA SER A 24 -3.97 5.51 -5.96
C SER A 24 -4.69 4.99 -4.72
N PRO A 25 -5.77 5.65 -4.27
CA PRO A 25 -6.53 5.21 -3.11
C PRO A 25 -7.36 3.96 -3.43
N ASN A 26 -7.73 3.22 -2.38
CA ASN A 26 -8.64 2.09 -2.44
C ASN A 26 -8.25 0.95 -3.42
N PRO A 27 -6.98 0.50 -3.49
CA PRO A 27 -6.58 -0.55 -4.42
C PRO A 27 -7.28 -1.91 -4.17
N PHE A 28 -7.75 -2.15 -2.93
CA PHE A 28 -8.42 -3.39 -2.50
C PHE A 28 -9.89 -3.19 -2.10
N GLY A 29 -10.58 -2.21 -2.70
CA GLY A 29 -11.95 -1.88 -2.32
C GLY A 29 -13.06 -2.67 -3.01
N HIS A 30 -12.75 -3.40 -4.07
CA HIS A 30 -13.73 -4.15 -4.85
C HIS A 30 -13.53 -5.65 -4.64
N TRP A 31 -14.62 -6.43 -4.60
CA TRP A 31 -14.62 -7.89 -4.50
C TRP A 31 -13.78 -8.62 -5.55
N ASN A 32 -13.45 -7.95 -6.65
CA ASN A 32 -12.70 -8.54 -7.75
C ASN A 32 -11.21 -8.48 -7.48
N THR A 33 -10.77 -7.60 -6.58
CA THR A 33 -9.34 -7.41 -6.36
C THR A 33 -8.71 -8.68 -5.80
N GLU A 34 -9.38 -9.40 -4.90
CA GLU A 34 -8.84 -10.63 -4.31
C GLU A 34 -8.64 -11.72 -5.37
N THR A 35 -9.64 -11.97 -6.23
CA THR A 35 -9.52 -12.97 -7.30
C THR A 35 -8.42 -12.59 -8.28
N ILE A 36 -8.38 -11.34 -8.74
CA ILE A 36 -7.34 -10.83 -9.64
C ILE A 36 -5.94 -10.97 -9.00
N THR A 37 -5.80 -10.64 -7.71
CA THR A 37 -4.52 -10.72 -6.99
C THR A 37 -3.97 -12.15 -6.95
N PHE A 38 -4.85 -13.15 -6.84
CA PHE A 38 -4.47 -14.56 -6.77
C PHE A 38 -4.63 -15.31 -8.11
N GLY A 39 -4.77 -14.57 -9.22
CA GLY A 39 -4.83 -15.10 -10.58
C GLY A 39 -6.06 -15.96 -10.85
N ALA A 40 -7.20 -15.60 -10.27
CA ALA A 40 -8.51 -16.21 -10.54
C ALA A 40 -9.44 -15.18 -11.22
N GLU A 41 -10.39 -15.69 -12.00
CA GLU A 41 -11.39 -14.84 -12.65
C GLU A 41 -12.53 -14.46 -11.69
N PRO A 42 -12.99 -13.20 -11.69
CA PRO A 42 -14.19 -12.81 -10.96
C PRO A 42 -15.46 -13.50 -11.48
N VAL A 43 -16.44 -13.69 -10.60
CA VAL A 43 -17.78 -14.12 -10.99
C VAL A 43 -18.57 -12.88 -11.43
N SER A 44 -18.90 -12.82 -12.72
CA SER A 44 -19.57 -11.66 -13.33
C SER A 44 -20.85 -11.30 -12.58
N GLY A 45 -20.93 -10.06 -12.09
CA GLY A 45 -22.11 -9.52 -11.40
C GLY A 45 -22.36 -10.07 -10.00
N ASP A 46 -21.48 -10.91 -9.44
CA ASP A 46 -21.67 -11.54 -8.14
C ASP A 46 -20.42 -11.38 -7.25
N GLY A 47 -20.42 -10.31 -6.43
CA GLY A 47 -19.36 -10.01 -5.48
C GLY A 47 -19.18 -11.11 -4.41
N PRO A 48 -20.24 -11.55 -3.70
CA PRO A 48 -20.15 -12.64 -2.74
C PRO A 48 -19.61 -13.95 -3.33
N ALA A 49 -20.02 -14.33 -4.55
CA ALA A 49 -19.46 -15.51 -5.22
C ALA A 49 -18.00 -15.31 -5.60
N THR A 50 -17.63 -14.11 -6.06
CA THR A 50 -16.23 -13.74 -6.33
C THR A 50 -15.37 -13.88 -5.09
N TYR A 51 -15.83 -13.39 -3.93
CA TYR A 51 -15.13 -13.55 -2.66
C TYR A 51 -14.94 -15.02 -2.29
N ARG A 52 -16.00 -15.84 -2.37
CA ARG A 52 -15.92 -17.28 -2.10
C ARG A 52 -14.93 -17.98 -3.04
N ALA A 53 -14.90 -17.58 -4.32
CA ALA A 53 -13.94 -18.10 -5.29
C ALA A 53 -12.50 -17.71 -4.93
N ALA A 54 -12.26 -16.48 -4.47
CA ALA A 54 -10.94 -16.05 -3.98
C ALA A 54 -10.50 -16.89 -2.77
N ILE A 55 -11.37 -17.10 -1.77
CA ILE A 55 -11.07 -17.93 -0.61
C ILE A 55 -10.76 -19.36 -1.02
N ALA A 56 -11.57 -19.96 -1.89
CA ALA A 56 -11.32 -21.31 -2.41
C ALA A 56 -9.98 -21.39 -3.15
N ARG A 57 -9.65 -20.38 -3.96
CA ARG A 57 -8.36 -20.29 -4.66
C ARG A 57 -7.19 -20.25 -3.69
N ILE A 58 -7.25 -19.41 -2.66
CA ILE A 58 -6.22 -19.26 -1.64
C ILE A 58 -6.07 -20.56 -0.82
N GLN A 59 -7.18 -21.17 -0.41
CA GLN A 59 -7.17 -22.46 0.30
C GLN A 59 -6.56 -23.58 -0.56
N GLY A 60 -6.84 -23.59 -1.86
CA GLY A 60 -6.25 -24.54 -2.80
C GLY A 60 -4.74 -24.37 -3.05
N MET A 61 -4.14 -23.27 -2.59
CA MET A 61 -2.67 -23.09 -2.63
C MET A 61 -1.96 -23.76 -1.45
N LEU A 62 -2.69 -24.22 -0.44
CA LEU A 62 -2.09 -24.86 0.74
C LEU A 62 -1.58 -26.26 0.41
N VAL A 63 -0.37 -26.57 0.87
CA VAL A 63 0.24 -27.91 0.82
C VAL A 63 0.49 -28.36 2.25
N GLY A 64 -0.20 -29.41 2.70
CA GLY A 64 -0.11 -29.86 4.10
C GLY A 64 -0.61 -28.83 5.11
N GLY A 65 -1.52 -27.94 4.72
CA GLY A 65 -2.09 -26.90 5.59
C GLY A 65 -1.28 -25.60 5.69
N ALA A 66 -0.15 -25.49 4.98
CA ALA A 66 0.67 -24.28 4.94
C ALA A 66 0.86 -23.81 3.49
N PHE A 67 1.15 -22.51 3.31
CA PHE A 67 1.58 -22.02 2.01
C PHE A 67 2.99 -22.52 1.71
N PRO A 68 3.23 -23.11 0.52
CA PRO A 68 4.58 -23.50 0.13
C PRO A 68 5.48 -22.26 0.04
N LEU A 69 6.69 -22.37 0.57
CA LEU A 69 7.67 -21.29 0.52
C LEU A 69 8.42 -21.31 -0.82
N ILE A 70 8.50 -20.15 -1.45
CA ILE A 70 9.30 -19.92 -2.65
C ILE A 70 10.35 -18.88 -2.30
N ALA A 71 11.63 -19.22 -2.49
CA ALA A 71 12.71 -18.28 -2.24
C ALA A 71 12.65 -17.11 -3.24
N PRO A 72 12.86 -15.85 -2.80
CA PRO A 72 12.90 -14.72 -3.70
C PRO A 72 14.12 -14.83 -4.63
N THR A 73 13.96 -14.44 -5.88
CA THR A 73 15.08 -14.28 -6.82
C THR A 73 15.67 -12.88 -6.64
N GLU A 74 16.94 -12.82 -6.25
CA GLU A 74 17.65 -11.55 -6.18
C GLU A 74 17.97 -11.04 -7.59
N VAL A 75 17.75 -9.75 -7.81
CA VAL A 75 18.08 -9.07 -9.07
C VAL A 75 19.14 -8.01 -8.83
N SER A 76 19.98 -7.76 -9.82
CA SER A 76 21.00 -6.71 -9.72
C SER A 76 20.37 -5.34 -9.52
N ARG A 77 21.11 -4.43 -8.91
CA ARG A 77 20.66 -3.04 -8.69
C ARG A 77 20.25 -2.35 -9.99
N SER A 78 20.98 -2.58 -11.09
CA SER A 78 20.69 -1.98 -12.39
C SER A 78 19.42 -2.54 -13.03
N ALA A 79 19.03 -3.77 -12.69
CA ALA A 79 17.79 -4.39 -13.14
C ALA A 79 16.57 -4.01 -12.29
N ALA A 80 16.75 -3.36 -11.13
CA ALA A 80 15.66 -3.02 -10.21
C ALA A 80 15.06 -1.62 -10.51
N PRO A 81 13.82 -1.49 -11.03
CA PRO A 81 13.25 -0.19 -11.39
C PRO A 81 13.11 0.78 -10.21
N CYS A 82 12.87 0.26 -9.01
CA CYS A 82 12.79 1.06 -7.77
C CYS A 82 14.10 1.75 -7.38
N LYS A 83 15.21 1.49 -8.10
CA LYS A 83 16.52 2.12 -7.87
C LYS A 83 16.91 3.17 -8.91
N GLN A 84 16.02 3.52 -9.85
CA GLN A 84 16.24 4.54 -10.88
C GLN A 84 16.42 5.95 -10.31
N VAL A 85 15.67 6.30 -9.27
CA VAL A 85 15.77 7.59 -8.56
C VAL A 85 16.06 7.32 -7.10
N VAL A 86 17.13 7.90 -6.56
CA VAL A 86 17.55 7.73 -5.16
C VAL A 86 17.80 9.09 -4.54
N LEU A 87 17.02 9.42 -3.51
CA LEU A 87 17.23 10.59 -2.66
C LEU A 87 17.97 10.16 -1.39
N LYS A 88 18.93 10.95 -0.93
CA LYS A 88 19.71 10.67 0.29
C LYS A 88 19.90 11.95 1.10
N GLY A 89 20.08 11.81 2.42
CA GLY A 89 20.37 12.95 3.31
C GLY A 89 19.38 14.10 3.11
N ASP A 90 19.91 15.29 2.88
CA ASP A 90 19.13 16.53 2.73
C ASP A 90 18.27 16.58 1.46
N ASP A 91 18.47 15.67 0.49
CA ASP A 91 17.58 15.56 -0.67
C ASP A 91 16.21 14.93 -0.29
N ILE A 92 16.12 14.31 0.88
CA ILE A 92 14.90 13.65 1.36
C ILE A 92 13.90 14.68 1.86
N ASP A 93 12.83 14.86 1.09
CA ASP A 93 11.71 15.71 1.44
C ASP A 93 10.40 14.94 1.29
N LEU A 94 9.89 14.40 2.41
CA LEU A 94 8.65 13.62 2.43
C LEU A 94 7.43 14.47 2.05
N THR A 95 7.53 15.80 2.09
CA THR A 95 6.40 16.68 1.74
C THR A 95 6.10 16.70 0.24
N LYS A 96 7.08 16.33 -0.58
CA LYS A 96 6.96 16.24 -2.05
C LYS A 96 6.14 15.04 -2.52
N PHE A 97 5.88 14.06 -1.66
CA PHE A 97 5.06 12.89 -1.97
C PHE A 97 3.59 13.15 -1.67
N ALA A 98 2.72 12.56 -2.49
CA ALA A 98 1.26 12.67 -2.38
C ALA A 98 0.65 11.79 -1.27
N PHE A 99 1.27 11.77 -0.08
CA PHE A 99 0.66 11.14 1.10
C PHE A 99 -0.58 11.91 1.54
N ILE A 100 -1.56 11.19 2.07
CA ILE A 100 -2.89 11.73 2.36
C ILE A 100 -3.02 11.94 3.87
N GLN A 101 -3.65 13.04 4.25
CA GLN A 101 -4.25 13.20 5.57
C GLN A 101 -5.71 12.78 5.44
N THR A 102 -6.07 11.64 6.01
CA THR A 102 -7.36 11.00 5.74
C THR A 102 -8.50 11.72 6.45
N ASN A 103 -8.27 12.15 7.69
CA ASN A 103 -9.27 12.82 8.52
C ASN A 103 -8.83 14.23 8.91
N PRO A 104 -9.78 15.17 9.11
CA PRO A 104 -9.46 16.53 9.55
C PRO A 104 -8.68 16.59 10.87
N ALA A 105 -8.91 15.65 11.78
CA ALA A 105 -8.27 15.59 13.09
C ALA A 105 -6.95 14.79 13.13
N ASP A 106 -6.52 14.20 12.02
CA ASP A 106 -5.24 13.48 11.97
C ASP A 106 -4.09 14.46 12.23
N ALA A 107 -3.05 14.02 12.93
CA ALA A 107 -1.89 14.85 13.25
C ALA A 107 -0.97 15.15 12.04
N GLY A 108 -1.39 14.80 10.82
CA GLY A 108 -0.67 15.03 9.57
C GLY A 108 -0.95 13.96 8.52
N ARG A 109 -0.10 13.91 7.49
CA ARG A 109 -0.18 12.92 6.41
C ARG A 109 0.42 11.58 6.84
N TYR A 110 -0.19 10.48 6.41
CA TYR A 110 0.25 9.12 6.74
C TYR A 110 0.64 8.32 5.49
N VAL A 111 1.65 7.46 5.67
CA VAL A 111 1.92 6.33 4.78
C VAL A 111 1.18 5.13 5.35
N ASN A 112 0.22 4.58 4.60
CA ASN A 112 -0.70 3.53 5.07
C ASN A 112 -0.61 2.22 4.27
N THR A 113 -0.04 2.24 3.06
CA THR A 113 0.04 1.08 2.16
C THR A 113 1.47 0.58 1.93
N GLY A 114 2.44 1.08 2.70
CA GLY A 114 3.83 0.65 2.59
C GLY A 114 4.06 -0.70 3.26
N SER A 115 4.82 -1.58 2.60
CA SER A 115 5.37 -2.77 3.24
C SER A 115 6.66 -2.40 3.98
N VAL A 116 6.69 -2.65 5.28
CA VAL A 116 7.86 -2.50 6.13
C VAL A 116 8.54 -3.85 6.26
N PHE A 117 9.82 -3.86 5.95
CA PHE A 117 10.68 -5.04 5.95
C PHE A 117 11.55 -4.96 7.19
N THR A 118 11.43 -5.94 8.08
CA THR A 118 12.32 -6.09 9.23
C THR A 118 12.97 -7.46 9.22
N THR A 119 14.12 -7.56 9.86
CA THR A 119 14.85 -8.82 10.01
C THR A 119 15.42 -8.87 11.41
N ASP A 120 15.05 -9.92 12.11
CA ASP A 120 15.60 -10.29 13.40
C ASP A 120 16.61 -11.44 13.23
N VAL A 121 17.63 -11.49 14.07
CA VAL A 121 18.68 -12.51 13.98
C VAL A 121 18.18 -13.90 14.39
N GLU A 122 17.21 -13.99 15.30
CA GLU A 122 16.64 -15.23 15.80
C GLU A 122 15.33 -15.58 15.07
N LEU A 123 14.44 -14.61 14.92
CA LEU A 123 13.07 -14.79 14.40
C LEU A 123 12.98 -14.66 12.87
N GLY A 124 14.02 -14.14 12.22
CA GLY A 124 14.08 -13.99 10.78
C GLY A 124 13.30 -12.80 10.22
N LYS A 125 12.78 -12.93 8.99
CA LYS A 125 12.20 -11.81 8.23
C LYS A 125 10.73 -11.59 8.56
N ASN A 126 10.32 -10.33 8.67
CA ASN A 126 8.93 -9.93 8.78
C ASN A 126 8.58 -8.86 7.74
N PHE A 127 7.36 -8.95 7.22
CA PHE A 127 6.81 -8.03 6.23
C PHE A 127 5.44 -7.58 6.74
N GLY A 128 5.35 -6.31 7.13
CA GLY A 128 4.16 -5.78 7.79
C GLY A 128 3.70 -4.46 7.18
N THR A 129 2.42 -4.16 7.35
CA THR A 129 1.85 -2.85 7.03
C THR A 129 1.63 -2.09 8.32
N TYR A 130 2.31 -0.95 8.48
CA TYR A 130 2.19 -0.10 9.66
C TYR A 130 1.93 1.34 9.24
N ALA A 131 0.96 1.99 9.89
CA ALA A 131 0.67 3.39 9.63
C ALA A 131 1.80 4.29 10.15
N ALA A 132 2.47 5.02 9.26
CA ALA A 132 3.58 5.90 9.60
C ALA A 132 3.23 7.36 9.35
N ARG A 133 3.27 8.18 10.40
CA ARG A 133 3.08 9.63 10.29
C ARG A 133 4.30 10.26 9.62
N SER A 134 4.09 10.99 8.53
CA SER A 134 5.15 11.77 7.88
C SER A 134 5.58 12.93 8.77
N ARG A 135 6.90 13.10 8.96
CA ARG A 135 7.49 14.20 9.76
C ARG A 135 8.13 15.32 8.91
N GLY A 136 7.81 15.41 7.63
CA GLY A 136 8.33 16.46 6.74
C GLY A 136 9.73 16.18 6.21
N ARG A 137 10.52 17.23 6.01
CA ARG A 137 11.92 17.11 5.53
C ARG A 137 12.76 16.39 6.58
N ALA A 138 13.60 15.46 6.13
CA ALA A 138 14.59 14.87 7.01
C ALA A 138 15.57 15.98 7.42
N SER A 139 15.71 16.25 8.72
CA SER A 139 16.79 17.09 9.22
C SER A 139 18.00 16.20 9.48
N SER A 140 19.19 16.63 9.07
CA SER A 140 20.45 16.06 9.57
C SER A 140 20.43 16.10 11.10
N ALA A 141 20.60 14.95 11.73
CA ALA A 141 20.95 14.86 13.15
C ALA A 141 22.44 15.19 13.33
#